data_AF-A0A537AAU0-F1
#
_entry.id   AF-A0A537AAU0-F1
#
_cell.length_a   1.000
_cell.length_b   1.000
_cell.length_c   1.000
_cell.angle_alpha   90.00
_cell.angle_beta   90.00
_cell.angle_gamma   90.00
#
_symmetry.space_group_name_H-M   'P 1'
#
loop_
_entity.id
_entity.type
_entity.pdbx_description
1 polymer ?
#
loop_
_entity_poly.entity_id
_entity_poly.type
_entity_poly.pdbx_seq_one_letter_code
_entity_poly.pdbx_strand_id
1 'polypeptide(L)'
;MAKELVIEIASDVICPWCYIGKRRLEKALSLLDGEVKPDIRWLPFQLNPEMPRGGMARAEYRKAKFGSVERARSLDERVAAEGRGEGIAFAFERIERTPNTSAAHQLIDLAQSQGAAGRVVDALFRAYFEEGRDIGDAGVLNSIALGSGVSGWPGQANAKGVAELEENMRSLGISAVPTFIFERKSGVSGAHPPEALAAAIREALPK
;
A
#
# COMPACT_ATOMS: atom_id res chain seq x y z
N MET A 1 5.73 8.89 -28.94
CA MET A 1 6.70 8.55 -27.88
C MET A 1 5.96 8.59 -26.56
N ALA A 2 6.21 7.64 -25.66
CA ALA A 2 5.56 7.60 -24.35
C ALA A 2 5.95 8.85 -23.55
N LYS A 3 4.98 9.47 -22.86
CA LYS A 3 5.19 10.63 -22.01
C LYS A 3 5.58 10.19 -20.60
N GLU A 4 6.61 10.81 -20.03
CA GLU A 4 6.95 10.58 -18.62
C GLU A 4 5.88 11.19 -17.72
N LEU A 5 5.52 10.46 -16.66
CA LEU A 5 4.54 10.90 -15.67
C LEU A 5 4.92 10.39 -14.29
N VAL A 6 5.09 11.31 -13.33
CA VAL A 6 5.26 10.96 -11.93
C VAL A 6 3.89 10.64 -11.33
N ILE A 7 3.77 9.43 -10.78
CA ILE A 7 2.60 8.98 -10.04
C ILE A 7 3.02 8.66 -8.60
N GLU A 8 2.63 9.51 -7.67
CA GLU A 8 2.84 9.28 -6.25
C GLU A 8 1.62 8.55 -5.67
N ILE A 9 1.85 7.56 -4.81
CA ILE A 9 0.80 6.70 -4.25
C ILE A 9 0.89 6.76 -2.74
N ALA A 10 -0.04 7.49 -2.12
CA ALA A 10 -0.24 7.41 -0.67
C ALA A 10 -0.97 6.09 -0.34
N SER A 11 -0.31 5.24 0.44
CA SER A 11 -0.76 3.86 0.67
C SER A 11 -0.36 3.37 2.06
N ASP A 12 -1.14 2.44 2.61
CA ASP A 12 -0.76 1.64 3.78
C ASP A 12 -0.76 0.16 3.42
N VAL A 13 0.26 -0.59 3.86
CA VAL A 13 0.42 -2.01 3.52
C VAL A 13 -0.53 -2.94 4.28
N ILE A 14 -1.25 -2.41 5.28
CA ILE A 14 -2.35 -3.09 5.96
C ILE A 14 -3.74 -2.67 5.45
N CYS A 15 -3.82 -1.84 4.41
CA CYS A 15 -5.06 -1.43 3.77
C CYS A 15 -5.37 -2.34 2.56
N PRO A 16 -6.44 -3.16 2.59
CA PRO A 16 -6.72 -4.07 1.49
C PRO A 16 -7.14 -3.34 0.21
N TRP A 17 -7.76 -2.16 0.34
CA TRP A 17 -8.07 -1.30 -0.80
C TRP A 17 -6.82 -0.73 -1.46
N CYS A 18 -5.71 -0.54 -0.73
CA CYS A 18 -4.44 -0.17 -1.35
C CYS A 18 -3.91 -1.30 -2.23
N TYR A 19 -4.10 -2.56 -1.81
CA TYR A 19 -3.69 -3.70 -2.63
C TYR A 19 -4.54 -3.82 -3.91
N ILE A 20 -5.87 -3.73 -3.78
CA ILE A 20 -6.80 -3.68 -4.92
C ILE A 20 -6.46 -2.50 -5.84
N GLY A 21 -6.25 -1.32 -5.27
CA GLY A 21 -5.90 -0.11 -6.02
C GLY A 21 -4.59 -0.25 -6.79
N LYS A 22 -3.57 -0.88 -6.21
CA LYS A 22 -2.32 -1.20 -6.89
C LYS A 22 -2.56 -2.07 -8.13
N ARG A 23 -3.32 -3.16 -8.00
CA ARG A 23 -3.67 -4.04 -9.13
C ARG A 23 -4.46 -3.31 -10.21
N ARG A 24 -5.39 -2.44 -9.81
CA ARG A 24 -6.17 -1.62 -10.75
C ARG A 24 -5.31 -0.59 -11.47
N LEU A 25 -4.34 0.02 -10.78
CA LEU A 25 -3.35 0.92 -11.40
C LEU A 25 -2.47 0.17 -12.42
N GLU A 26 -1.99 -1.03 -12.10
CA GLU A 26 -1.19 -1.85 -13.03
C GLU A 26 -1.98 -2.17 -14.31
N LYS A 27 -3.26 -2.53 -14.17
CA LYS A 27 -4.16 -2.73 -15.30
C LYS A 27 -4.38 -1.43 -16.08
N ALA A 28 -4.59 -0.30 -15.39
CA ALA A 28 -4.75 1.00 -16.03
C ALA A 28 -3.52 1.41 -16.85
N LEU A 29 -2.32 1.19 -16.31
CA LEU A 29 -1.06 1.45 -17.03
C LEU A 29 -0.88 0.52 -18.24
N SER A 30 -1.36 -0.73 -18.14
CA SER A 30 -1.37 -1.66 -19.28
C SER A 30 -2.31 -1.22 -20.40
N LEU A 31 -3.43 -0.56 -20.07
CA LEU A 31 -4.32 0.06 -21.05
C LEU A 31 -3.69 1.28 -21.76
N LEU A 32 -2.62 1.83 -21.18
CA LEU A 32 -1.89 3.01 -21.66
C LEU A 32 -0.50 2.64 -22.20
N ASP A 33 -0.29 1.37 -22.55
CA ASP A 33 1.00 0.91 -23.05
C ASP A 33 1.42 1.70 -24.31
N GLY A 34 2.67 2.15 -24.32
CA GLY A 34 3.21 3.06 -25.33
C GLY A 34 2.76 4.52 -25.25
N GLU A 35 1.73 4.86 -24.47
CA GLU A 35 1.31 6.26 -24.20
C GLU A 35 2.09 6.86 -23.03
N VAL A 36 2.33 6.09 -21.96
CA VAL A 36 2.86 6.58 -20.68
C VAL A 36 4.08 5.78 -20.22
N LYS A 37 5.09 6.49 -19.71
CA LYS A 37 6.24 5.94 -18.98
C LYS A 37 6.13 6.39 -17.51
N PRO A 38 5.55 5.58 -16.63
CA PRO A 38 5.28 5.99 -15.25
C PRO A 38 6.55 5.95 -14.38
N ASP A 39 6.76 7.00 -13.58
CA ASP A 39 7.66 7.02 -12.43
C ASP A 39 6.81 6.87 -11.15
N ILE A 40 6.74 5.63 -10.64
CA ILE A 40 5.91 5.30 -9.48
C ILE A 40 6.67 5.55 -8.18
N ARG A 41 6.11 6.39 -7.32
CA ARG A 41 6.65 6.73 -6.02
C ARG A 41 5.66 6.38 -4.91
N TRP A 42 6.15 5.81 -3.83
CA TRP A 42 5.31 5.40 -2.70
C TRP A 42 5.45 6.41 -1.58
N LEU A 43 4.31 6.93 -1.14
CA LEU A 43 4.21 7.86 -0.03
C LEU A 43 3.64 7.10 1.18
N PRO A 44 4.31 7.16 2.34
CA PRO A 44 3.85 6.45 3.52
C PRO A 44 2.60 7.10 4.10
N PHE A 45 1.66 6.27 4.54
CA PHE A 45 0.46 6.70 5.24
C PHE A 45 -0.01 5.58 6.18
N GLN A 46 0.02 5.80 7.49
CA GLN A 46 -0.56 4.88 8.46
C GLN A 46 -2.04 5.13 8.64
N LEU A 47 -2.82 4.05 8.49
CA LEU A 47 -4.19 3.99 8.97
C LEU A 47 -4.26 4.03 10.50
N ASN A 48 -3.23 3.54 11.18
CA ASN A 48 -3.17 3.43 12.64
C ASN A 48 -1.80 3.93 13.16
N PRO A 49 -1.53 5.24 13.18
CA PRO A 49 -0.24 5.77 13.66
C PRO A 49 0.02 5.43 15.13
N GLU A 50 -1.03 5.37 15.94
CA GLU A 50 -0.97 5.00 17.36
C GLU A 50 -0.90 3.48 17.62
N MET A 51 -0.78 2.66 16.57
CA MET A 51 -0.65 1.20 16.74
C MET A 51 0.62 0.89 17.54
N PRO A 52 0.56 0.10 18.64
CA PRO A 52 1.75 -0.27 19.39
C PRO A 52 2.82 -0.94 18.51
N ARG A 53 4.10 -0.81 18.86
CA ARG A 53 5.22 -1.38 18.07
C ARG A 53 5.05 -2.87 17.78
N GLY A 54 4.54 -3.65 18.74
CA GLY A 54 4.25 -5.08 18.57
C GLY A 54 2.94 -5.41 17.85
N GLY A 55 2.24 -4.40 17.34
CA GLY A 55 0.87 -4.51 16.83
C GLY A 55 -0.12 -4.92 17.91
N MET A 56 -1.27 -5.39 17.46
CA MET A 56 -2.32 -5.95 18.32
C MET A 56 -2.96 -7.18 17.69
N ALA A 57 -3.65 -7.99 18.50
CA ALA A 57 -4.39 -9.13 17.98
C ALA A 57 -5.44 -8.66 16.97
N ARG A 58 -5.52 -9.33 15.81
CA ARG A 58 -6.39 -8.94 14.70
C ARG A 58 -7.86 -8.93 15.11
N ALA A 59 -8.30 -9.93 15.87
CA ALA A 59 -9.67 -10.03 16.36
C ALA A 59 -10.05 -8.84 17.26
N GLU A 60 -9.17 -8.46 18.18
CA GLU A 60 -9.38 -7.32 19.08
C GLU A 60 -9.43 -6.00 18.30
N TYR A 61 -8.48 -5.78 17.37
CA TYR A 61 -8.47 -4.61 16.51
C TYR A 61 -9.77 -4.47 15.72
N ARG A 62 -10.20 -5.58 15.10
CA ARG A 62 -11.40 -5.59 14.26
C ARG A 62 -12.67 -5.34 15.06
N LYS A 63 -12.78 -5.93 16.25
CA LYS A 63 -13.88 -5.67 17.16
C LYS A 63 -13.92 -4.20 17.59
N ALA A 64 -12.78 -3.63 17.99
CA ALA A 64 -12.69 -2.22 18.37
C ALA A 64 -13.05 -1.28 17.21
N LYS A 65 -12.56 -1.56 16.00
CA LYS A 65 -12.75 -0.69 14.82
C LYS A 65 -14.15 -0.75 14.25
N PHE A 66 -14.79 -1.93 14.24
CA PHE A 66 -16.07 -2.14 13.55
C PHE A 66 -17.24 -2.45 14.49
N GLY A 67 -17.02 -2.50 15.80
CA GLY A 67 -18.03 -2.73 16.82
C GLY A 67 -18.43 -4.20 17.00
N SER A 68 -18.35 -5.04 15.96
CA SER A 68 -18.62 -6.48 16.07
C SER A 68 -17.75 -7.33 15.13
N VAL A 69 -17.59 -8.60 15.49
CA VAL A 69 -16.84 -9.59 14.70
C VAL A 69 -17.58 -9.91 13.40
N GLU A 70 -18.91 -9.96 13.44
CA GLU A 70 -19.78 -10.25 12.30
C GLU A 70 -19.71 -9.11 11.28
N ARG A 71 -19.76 -7.86 11.75
CA ARG A 71 -19.61 -6.68 10.89
C ARG A 71 -18.22 -6.65 10.26
N ALA A 72 -17.18 -6.93 11.05
CA ALA A 72 -15.83 -7.10 10.51
C ALA A 72 -15.78 -8.18 9.42
N ARG A 73 -16.32 -9.37 9.67
CA ARG A 73 -16.30 -10.46 8.69
C ARG A 73 -17.03 -10.10 7.40
N SER A 74 -18.23 -9.51 7.48
CA SER A 74 -18.98 -9.09 6.29
C SER A 74 -18.25 -8.05 5.44
N LEU A 75 -17.50 -7.14 6.06
CA LEU A 75 -16.65 -6.17 5.35
C LEU A 75 -15.48 -6.86 4.65
N ASP A 76 -14.85 -7.82 5.33
CA ASP A 76 -13.74 -8.60 4.76
C ASP A 76 -14.22 -9.47 3.58
N GLU A 77 -15.42 -10.05 3.65
CA GLU A 77 -16.04 -10.81 2.56
C GLU A 77 -16.30 -9.96 1.31
N ARG A 78 -16.76 -8.71 1.49
CA ARG A 78 -16.94 -7.74 0.39
C ARG A 78 -15.60 -7.39 -0.26
N VAL A 79 -14.59 -7.09 0.55
CA VAL A 79 -13.25 -6.78 0.07
C VAL A 79 -12.63 -7.98 -0.65
N ALA A 80 -12.82 -9.19 -0.13
CA ALA A 80 -12.36 -10.41 -0.77
C ALA A 80 -13.04 -10.63 -2.12
N ALA A 81 -14.33 -10.31 -2.24
CA ALA A 81 -15.05 -10.40 -3.51
C ALA A 81 -14.49 -9.44 -4.57
N GLU A 82 -14.21 -8.19 -4.19
CA GLU A 82 -13.54 -7.22 -5.07
C GLU A 82 -12.13 -7.67 -5.44
N GLY A 83 -11.37 -8.16 -4.47
CA GLY A 83 -10.00 -8.66 -4.66
C GLY A 83 -9.89 -9.81 -5.65
N ARG A 84 -10.88 -10.72 -5.68
CA ARG A 84 -10.90 -11.83 -6.66
C ARG A 84 -10.92 -11.34 -8.10
N GLY A 85 -11.63 -10.24 -8.40
CA GLY A 85 -11.61 -9.61 -9.73
C GLY A 85 -10.24 -9.03 -10.11
N GLU A 86 -9.41 -8.77 -9.11
CA GLU A 86 -8.03 -8.29 -9.26
C GLU A 86 -6.97 -9.40 -9.13
N GLY A 87 -7.39 -10.67 -9.02
CA GLY A 87 -6.47 -11.81 -8.86
C GLY A 87 -5.82 -11.91 -7.47
N ILE A 88 -6.43 -11.27 -6.46
CA ILE A 88 -5.95 -11.32 -5.06
C ILE A 88 -6.70 -12.40 -4.30
N ALA A 89 -5.97 -13.37 -3.75
CA ALA A 89 -6.53 -14.43 -2.90
C ALA A 89 -6.44 -14.03 -1.41
N PHE A 90 -7.24 -13.03 -1.01
CA PHE A 90 -7.28 -12.59 0.39
C PHE A 90 -7.59 -13.77 1.33
N ALA A 91 -6.69 -14.01 2.28
CA ALA A 91 -6.77 -15.03 3.31
C ALA A 91 -6.89 -14.36 4.69
N PHE A 92 -7.92 -13.54 4.88
CA PHE A 92 -8.11 -12.72 6.09
C PHE A 92 -8.17 -13.56 7.38
N GLU A 93 -8.66 -14.79 7.29
CA GLU A 93 -8.73 -15.77 8.37
C GLU A 93 -7.36 -16.22 8.87
N ARG A 94 -6.30 -16.10 8.05
CA ARG A 94 -4.92 -16.42 8.43
C ARG A 94 -4.22 -15.27 9.15
N ILE A 95 -4.81 -14.07 9.15
CA ILE A 95 -4.19 -12.88 9.74
C ILE A 95 -4.47 -12.85 11.24
N GLU A 96 -3.45 -13.15 12.05
CA GLU A 96 -3.58 -13.16 13.50
C GLU A 96 -3.27 -11.79 14.14
N ARG A 97 -2.50 -10.93 13.48
CA ARG A 97 -2.03 -9.65 14.02
C ARG A 97 -2.30 -8.49 13.06
N THR A 98 -2.68 -7.34 13.62
CA THR A 98 -2.62 -6.05 12.90
C THR A 98 -1.34 -5.35 13.35
N PRO A 99 -0.32 -5.25 12.47
CA PRO A 99 0.97 -4.66 12.85
C PRO A 99 0.94 -3.14 12.86
N ASN A 100 1.93 -2.56 13.53
CA ASN A 100 2.38 -1.21 13.22
C ASN A 100 3.20 -1.25 11.92
N THR A 101 2.88 -0.37 10.95
CA THR A 101 3.49 -0.43 9.62
C THR A 101 4.72 0.47 9.45
N SER A 102 5.24 1.07 10.52
CA SER A 102 6.41 1.97 10.45
C SER A 102 7.63 1.28 9.85
N ALA A 103 7.92 0.06 10.29
CA ALA A 103 9.05 -0.70 9.77
C ALA A 103 8.88 -1.04 8.29
N ALA A 104 7.67 -1.41 7.87
CA ALA A 104 7.36 -1.69 6.48
C ALA A 104 7.51 -0.43 5.61
N HIS A 105 7.04 0.74 6.08
CA HIS A 105 7.19 2.01 5.37
C HIS A 105 8.65 2.43 5.19
N GLN A 106 9.50 2.22 6.20
CA GLN A 106 10.93 2.49 6.06
C GLN A 106 11.63 1.54 5.10
N LEU A 107 11.21 0.28 5.06
CA LEU A 107 11.72 -0.66 4.06
C LEU A 107 11.31 -0.22 2.65
N ILE A 108 10.08 0.26 2.46
CA ILE A 108 9.61 0.81 1.17
C ILE A 108 10.44 2.03 0.77
N ASP A 109 10.68 2.97 1.69
CA ASP A 109 11.47 4.18 1.45
C ASP A 109 12.91 3.83 1.04
N LEU A 110 13.58 2.95 1.79
CA LEU A 110 14.90 2.44 1.44
C LEU A 110 14.90 1.78 0.05
N ALA A 111 13.90 0.94 -0.22
CA ALA A 111 13.77 0.25 -1.50
C ALA A 111 13.49 1.21 -2.67
N GLN A 112 12.87 2.37 -2.42
CA GLN A 112 12.60 3.39 -3.42
C GLN A 112 13.89 3.99 -3.97
N SER A 113 14.87 4.27 -3.10
CA SER A 113 16.21 4.72 -3.51
C SER A 113 16.99 3.70 -4.37
N GLN A 114 16.57 2.43 -4.34
CA GLN A 114 17.21 1.30 -5.04
C GLN A 114 16.38 0.78 -6.23
N GLY A 115 15.28 1.45 -6.60
CA GLY A 115 14.39 0.99 -7.68
C GLY A 115 13.69 -0.35 -7.39
N ALA A 116 13.54 -0.69 -6.10
CA ALA A 116 12.98 -1.95 -5.61
C ALA A 116 11.62 -1.78 -4.91
N ALA A 117 11.13 -0.55 -4.71
CA ALA A 117 9.91 -0.28 -3.95
C ALA A 117 8.68 -1.05 -4.44
N GLY A 118 8.46 -1.13 -5.76
CA GLY A 118 7.34 -1.90 -6.32
C GLY A 118 7.36 -3.38 -5.90
N ARG A 119 8.54 -4.03 -5.94
CA ARG A 119 8.71 -5.44 -5.53
C ARG A 119 8.47 -5.61 -4.03
N VAL A 120 8.99 -4.69 -3.21
CA VAL A 120 8.80 -4.70 -1.76
C VAL A 120 7.33 -4.53 -1.39
N VAL A 121 6.63 -3.56 -2.00
CA VAL A 121 5.21 -3.33 -1.74
C VAL A 121 4.37 -4.55 -2.12
N ASP A 122 4.65 -5.19 -3.27
CA ASP A 122 4.00 -6.44 -3.65
C ASP A 122 4.24 -7.56 -2.63
N ALA A 123 5.48 -7.74 -2.20
CA ALA A 123 5.85 -8.76 -1.23
C ALA A 123 5.19 -8.51 0.14
N LEU A 124 5.10 -7.24 0.58
CA LEU A 124 4.41 -6.87 1.82
C LEU A 124 2.91 -7.15 1.75
N PHE A 125 2.26 -6.75 0.64
CA PHE A 125 0.84 -7.02 0.46
C PHE A 125 0.54 -8.51 0.43
N ARG A 126 1.30 -9.30 -0.34
CA ARG A 126 1.13 -10.75 -0.40
C ARG A 126 1.39 -11.40 0.95
N ALA A 127 2.49 -11.06 1.62
CA ALA A 127 2.84 -11.61 2.93
C ALA A 127 1.72 -11.38 3.94
N TYR A 128 1.15 -10.17 4.00
CA TYR A 128 0.10 -9.86 4.95
C TYR A 128 -1.26 -10.43 4.55
N PHE A 129 -1.69 -10.20 3.30
CA PHE A 129 -3.07 -10.47 2.89
C PHE A 129 -3.33 -11.86 2.34
N GLU A 130 -2.33 -12.53 1.77
CA GLU A 130 -2.49 -13.87 1.17
C GLU A 130 -1.82 -14.96 2.02
N GLU A 131 -0.75 -14.61 2.74
CA GLU A 131 0.03 -15.56 3.55
C GLU A 131 -0.26 -15.46 5.05
N GLY A 132 -0.88 -14.37 5.52
CA GLY A 132 -1.19 -14.15 6.94
C GLY A 132 0.02 -13.82 7.82
N ARG A 133 1.16 -13.45 7.22
CA ARG A 133 2.40 -13.15 7.93
C ARG A 133 2.35 -11.78 8.59
N ASP A 134 2.97 -11.67 9.76
CA ASP A 134 3.10 -10.40 10.47
C ASP A 134 4.19 -9.53 9.82
N ILE A 135 3.79 -8.52 9.05
CA ILE A 135 4.70 -7.55 8.43
C ILE A 135 5.23 -6.47 9.39
N GLY A 136 4.92 -6.58 10.70
CA GLY A 136 5.62 -5.88 11.77
C GLY A 136 6.81 -6.68 12.33
N ASP A 137 6.93 -7.97 12.01
CA ASP A 137 8.03 -8.84 12.45
C ASP A 137 9.33 -8.56 11.68
N ALA A 138 10.44 -8.48 12.42
CA ALA A 138 11.76 -8.20 11.86
C ALA A 138 12.25 -9.31 10.91
N GLY A 139 11.97 -10.58 11.23
CA GLY A 139 12.34 -11.72 10.39
C GLY A 139 11.59 -11.73 9.07
N VAL A 140 10.28 -11.44 9.12
CA VAL A 140 9.43 -11.29 7.92
C VAL A 140 9.95 -10.15 7.03
N LEU A 141 10.23 -8.97 7.60
CA LEU A 141 10.73 -7.83 6.84
C LEU A 141 12.12 -8.07 6.26
N ASN A 142 13.02 -8.74 6.99
CA ASN A 142 14.33 -9.16 6.47
C ASN A 142 14.19 -10.09 5.27
N SER A 143 13.30 -11.09 5.36
CA SER A 143 13.02 -12.01 4.26
C SER A 143 12.49 -11.27 3.03
N ILE A 144 11.60 -10.29 3.20
CA ILE A 144 11.06 -9.47 2.11
C ILE A 144 12.14 -8.58 1.49
N ALA A 145 12.97 -7.93 2.31
CA ALA A 145 14.07 -7.09 1.85
C ALA A 145 15.03 -7.90 0.96
N LEU A 146 15.51 -9.04 1.45
CA LEU A 146 16.41 -9.93 0.71
C LEU A 146 15.77 -10.45 -0.57
N GLY A 147 14.53 -10.96 -0.49
CA GLY A 147 13.80 -11.49 -1.64
C GLY A 147 13.49 -10.44 -2.72
N SER A 148 13.46 -9.15 -2.35
CA SER A 148 13.22 -8.04 -3.27
C SER A 148 14.51 -7.41 -3.83
N GLY A 149 15.67 -7.86 -3.37
CA GLY A 149 16.98 -7.33 -3.74
C GLY A 149 17.35 -6.01 -3.05
N VAL A 150 16.78 -5.73 -1.87
CA VAL A 150 17.10 -4.54 -1.08
C VAL A 150 18.34 -4.78 -0.24
N SER A 151 19.31 -3.89 -0.35
CA SER A 151 20.54 -3.87 0.45
C SER A 151 20.46 -2.86 1.58
N GLY A 152 21.19 -3.09 2.69
CA GLY A 152 21.32 -2.12 3.78
C GLY A 152 20.11 -2.01 4.72
N TRP A 153 19.13 -2.92 4.64
CA TRP A 153 18.01 -2.94 5.59
C TRP A 153 18.53 -3.32 7.00
N PRO A 154 18.36 -2.48 8.03
CA PRO A 154 18.92 -2.71 9.36
C PRO A 154 18.13 -3.73 10.20
N GLY A 155 17.09 -4.35 9.66
CA GLY A 155 16.26 -5.34 10.33
C GLY A 155 15.22 -4.77 11.31
N GLN A 156 15.25 -3.47 11.60
CA GLN A 156 14.28 -2.82 12.47
C GLN A 156 14.02 -1.38 12.06
N ALA A 157 12.84 -0.87 12.41
CA ALA A 157 12.51 0.53 12.18
C ALA A 157 13.35 1.49 13.05
N ASN A 158 13.74 2.63 12.48
CA ASN A 158 14.11 3.82 13.25
C ASN A 158 12.83 4.55 13.71
N ALA A 159 12.68 4.85 15.00
CA ALA A 159 11.47 5.48 15.53
C ALA A 159 11.18 6.88 14.95
N LYS A 160 12.19 7.62 14.47
CA LYS A 160 12.01 9.03 14.04
C LYS A 160 11.52 9.17 12.59
N GLY A 161 11.91 8.27 11.69
CA GLY A 161 11.73 8.49 10.26
C GLY A 161 10.27 8.48 9.78
N VAL A 162 9.38 7.71 10.40
CA VAL A 162 8.01 7.54 9.86
C VAL A 162 7.06 8.66 10.26
N ALA A 163 7.16 9.16 11.49
CA ALA A 163 6.30 10.25 11.96
C ALA A 163 6.51 11.52 11.11
N GLU A 164 7.76 11.86 10.81
CA GLU A 164 8.11 12.98 9.93
C GLU A 164 7.62 12.76 8.50
N LEU A 165 7.73 11.54 7.98
CA LEU A 165 7.25 11.21 6.63
C LEU A 165 5.71 11.31 6.52
N GLU A 166 4.96 10.97 7.57
CA GLU A 166 3.49 11.02 7.56
C GLU A 166 2.89 12.40 7.80
N GLU A 167 3.49 13.19 8.71
CA GLU A 167 3.02 14.54 9.01
C GLU A 167 3.08 15.43 7.76
N ASN A 168 4.11 15.22 6.93
CA ASN A 168 4.26 15.84 5.62
C ASN A 168 3.14 15.45 4.63
N MET A 169 2.54 14.26 4.73
CA MET A 169 1.48 13.84 3.80
C MET A 169 0.11 14.39 4.19
N ARG A 170 -0.19 14.44 5.49
CA ARG A 170 -1.44 15.01 5.98
C ARG A 170 -1.53 16.51 5.71
N SER A 171 -0.41 17.23 5.77
CA SER A 171 -0.36 18.66 5.44
C SER A 171 -0.63 18.97 3.96
N LEU A 172 -0.45 17.97 3.07
CA LEU A 172 -0.82 18.05 1.65
C LEU A 172 -2.33 17.79 1.39
N GLY A 173 -3.14 17.66 2.45
CA GLY A 173 -4.59 17.43 2.34
C GLY A 173 -4.99 15.98 2.05
N ILE A 174 -4.02 15.05 2.02
CA ILE A 174 -4.30 13.62 1.83
C ILE A 174 -4.90 13.07 3.13
N SER A 175 -6.15 12.61 3.04
CA SER A 175 -6.91 12.11 4.19
C SER A 175 -7.35 10.64 4.06
N ALA A 176 -7.13 10.02 2.90
CA ALA A 176 -7.54 8.64 2.62
C ALA A 176 -6.53 7.91 1.73
N VAL A 177 -6.57 6.58 1.77
CA VAL A 177 -5.72 5.69 0.97
C VAL A 177 -6.53 4.56 0.30
N PRO A 178 -6.12 4.06 -0.88
CA PRO A 178 -5.02 4.60 -1.69
C PRO A 178 -5.42 5.97 -2.27
N THR A 179 -4.46 6.88 -2.37
CA THR A 179 -4.62 8.11 -3.16
C THR A 179 -3.50 8.17 -4.18
N PHE A 180 -3.88 8.27 -5.45
CA PHE A 180 -2.98 8.40 -6.59
C PHE A 180 -2.85 9.87 -6.94
N ILE A 181 -1.64 10.37 -7.05
CA ILE A 181 -1.33 11.79 -7.26
C ILE A 181 -0.48 11.89 -8.51
N PHE A 182 -0.96 12.67 -9.47
CA PHE A 182 -0.31 12.81 -10.77
C PHE A 182 0.35 14.19 -10.85
N GLU A 183 1.69 14.21 -11.03
CA GLU A 183 2.50 15.44 -11.16
C GLU A 183 2.29 16.45 -10.01
N ARG A 184 1.81 16.01 -8.85
CA ARG A 184 1.36 16.88 -7.74
C ARG A 184 0.36 17.98 -8.15
N LYS A 185 -0.40 17.76 -9.23
CA LYS A 185 -1.38 18.72 -9.77
C LYS A 185 -2.81 18.23 -9.66
N SER A 186 -3.01 16.92 -9.81
CA SER A 186 -4.30 16.27 -9.69
C SER A 186 -4.15 14.95 -8.93
N GLY A 187 -5.28 14.37 -8.52
CA GLY A 187 -5.26 13.08 -7.86
C GLY A 187 -6.62 12.42 -7.78
N VAL A 188 -6.60 11.11 -7.55
CA VAL A 188 -7.77 10.25 -7.41
C VAL A 188 -7.65 9.50 -6.09
N SER A 189 -8.67 9.63 -5.23
CA SER A 189 -8.71 8.93 -3.94
C SER A 189 -9.62 7.72 -4.02
N GLY A 190 -9.14 6.56 -3.57
CA GLY A 190 -9.82 5.28 -3.58
C GLY A 190 -9.38 4.37 -4.73
N ALA A 191 -9.74 3.09 -4.60
CA ALA A 191 -9.42 2.05 -5.58
C ALA A 191 -10.40 2.06 -6.76
N HIS A 192 -10.39 3.11 -7.57
CA HIS A 192 -11.26 3.23 -8.76
C HIS A 192 -10.98 2.14 -9.81
N PRO A 193 -11.97 1.79 -10.66
CA PRO A 193 -11.78 0.84 -11.77
C PRO A 193 -10.62 1.23 -12.70
N PRO A 194 -9.94 0.26 -13.35
CA PRO A 194 -8.80 0.52 -14.22
C PRO A 194 -9.05 1.57 -15.30
N GLU A 195 -10.24 1.57 -15.91
CA GLU A 195 -10.62 2.49 -16.99
C GLU A 195 -10.71 3.94 -16.50
N ALA A 196 -11.24 4.13 -15.28
CA ALA A 196 -11.33 5.45 -14.66
C ALA A 196 -9.94 5.97 -14.27
N LEU A 197 -9.06 5.11 -13.74
CA LEU A 197 -7.67 5.45 -13.47
C LEU A 197 -6.92 5.80 -14.76
N ALA A 198 -7.09 5.03 -15.84
CA ALA A 198 -6.46 5.30 -17.13
C ALA A 198 -6.92 6.64 -17.73
N ALA A 199 -8.21 6.97 -17.61
CA ALA A 199 -8.74 8.27 -18.03
C ALA A 199 -8.11 9.42 -17.24
N ALA A 200 -8.03 9.30 -15.92
CA ALA A 200 -7.41 10.31 -15.06
C ALA A 200 -5.92 10.49 -15.35
N ILE A 201 -5.18 9.40 -15.59
CA ILE A 201 -3.77 9.44 -16.01
C ILE A 201 -3.64 10.20 -17.32
N ARG A 202 -4.49 9.92 -18.31
CA ARG A 202 -4.45 10.58 -19.63
C ARG A 202 -4.73 12.08 -19.52
N GLU A 203 -5.66 12.49 -18.66
CA GLU A 203 -5.94 13.90 -18.38
C GLU A 203 -4.76 14.61 -17.70
N ALA A 204 -4.02 13.89 -16.85
CA ALA A 204 -2.87 14.42 -16.13
C ALA A 204 -1.58 14.50 -16.98
N LEU A 205 -1.57 13.93 -18.19
CA LEU A 205 -0.37 13.94 -19.02
C LEU A 205 0.07 15.38 -19.35
N PRO A 206 1.38 15.68 -19.27
CA PRO A 206 1.89 16.97 -19.69
C PRO A 206 1.53 17.21 -21.17
N LYS A 207 1.12 18.44 -21.51
CA LYS A 207 0.74 18.80 -22.87
C LYS A 207 1.90 18.60 -23.84
#